data_AF-A0A0W8FXS6-F1
#
_entry.id   AF-A0A0W8FXS6-F1
#
_cell.length_a   1.000
_cell.length_b   1.000
_cell.length_c   1.000
_cell.angle_alpha   90.00
_cell.angle_beta   90.00
_cell.angle_gamma   90.00
#
_symmetry.space_group_name_H-M   'P 1'
#
loop_
_entity.id
_entity.type
_entity.pdbx_description
1 polymer ?
#
loop_
_entity_poly.entity_id
_entity_poly.type
_entity_poly.pdbx_seq_one_letter_code
_entity_poly.pdbx_strand_id
1 'polypeptide(L)'
;MKRISINYTIIISAVVLFALIVFFYAEDNGSGSSVPVYSAGQTINIGDFIILISKPEEGYRKENTLVKITVRNLTDNPIAVTSYLTGNTAEDIYNHYYLFLEQNGKIYEIEGEFIKVNPTDGTTKYDAFGNLYFDIPVSEINQYTYLLITSDKKAEDVICKIKLN
;
A
#
# COMPACT_ATOMS: atom_id res chain seq x y z
N MET A 1 -16.44 31.47 37.73
CA MET A 1 -15.69 30.81 36.64
C MET A 1 -16.67 29.96 35.83
N LYS A 2 -16.95 30.29 34.57
CA LYS A 2 -17.85 29.53 33.68
C LYS A 2 -17.08 28.38 33.04
N ARG A 3 -17.48 27.13 33.29
CA ARG A 3 -16.99 25.95 32.56
C ARG A 3 -17.69 25.88 31.20
N ILE A 4 -16.92 25.88 30.12
CA ILE A 4 -17.40 25.60 28.77
C ILE A 4 -17.37 24.08 28.59
N SER A 5 -18.55 23.48 28.47
CA SER A 5 -18.70 22.06 28.11
C SER A 5 -18.67 21.96 26.59
N ILE A 6 -17.63 21.33 26.04
CA ILE A 6 -17.54 21.03 24.61
C ILE A 6 -18.30 19.72 24.37
N ASN A 7 -19.44 19.81 23.70
CA ASN A 7 -20.19 18.62 23.26
C ASN A 7 -19.42 17.94 22.11
N TYR A 8 -18.92 16.73 22.38
CA TYR A 8 -18.13 15.91 21.45
C TYR A 8 -18.92 15.39 20.22
N THR A 9 -20.21 15.71 20.11
CA THR A 9 -21.08 15.23 19.03
C THR A 9 -20.81 15.91 17.68
N ILE A 10 -20.20 17.11 17.67
CA ILE A 10 -19.98 17.89 16.42
C ILE A 10 -18.65 17.53 15.74
N ILE A 11 -17.68 16.94 16.47
CA ILE A 11 -16.36 16.64 15.90
C ILE A 11 -16.41 15.40 14.98
N ILE A 12 -17.30 14.44 15.26
CA ILE A 12 -17.39 13.22 14.46
C ILE A 12 -17.98 13.50 13.06
N SER A 13 -18.89 14.46 12.91
CA SER A 13 -19.44 14.81 11.59
C SER A 13 -18.43 15.49 10.66
N ALA A 14 -17.48 16.26 11.19
CA ALA A 14 -16.46 16.90 10.36
C ALA A 14 -15.39 15.90 9.89
N VAL A 15 -15.02 14.92 10.73
CA VAL A 15 -14.05 13.87 10.35
C VAL A 15 -14.65 12.92 9.30
N VAL A 16 -15.94 12.59 9.41
CA VAL A 16 -16.63 11.78 8.39
C VAL A 16 -16.83 12.55 7.08
N LEU A 17 -17.09 13.87 7.13
CA LEU A 17 -17.20 14.68 5.92
C LEU A 17 -15.83 14.90 5.24
N PHE A 18 -14.74 15.01 6.00
CA PHE A 18 -13.39 15.08 5.43
C PHE A 18 -12.95 13.74 4.82
N ALA A 19 -13.35 12.61 5.41
CA ALA A 19 -13.15 11.29 4.82
C ALA A 19 -13.93 11.10 3.51
N LEU A 20 -15.11 11.72 3.37
CA LEU A 20 -15.91 11.70 2.13
C LEU A 20 -15.41 12.64 1.04
N ILE A 21 -14.73 13.75 1.37
CA ILE A 21 -14.16 14.65 0.35
C ILE A 21 -12.88 14.08 -0.28
N VAL A 22 -12.18 13.16 0.39
CA VAL A 22 -11.01 12.45 -0.17
C VAL A 22 -11.42 11.38 -1.21
N PHE A 23 -12.71 11.09 -1.39
CA PHE A 23 -13.20 10.10 -2.35
C PHE A 23 -13.23 10.55 -3.84
N PHE A 24 -12.86 11.80 -4.18
CA PHE A 24 -13.02 12.31 -5.56
C PHE A 24 -11.83 13.09 -6.14
N TYR A 25 -10.59 12.70 -5.84
CA TYR A 25 -9.46 13.11 -6.69
C TYR A 25 -8.64 11.89 -7.13
N ALA A 26 -9.30 11.01 -7.89
CA ALA A 26 -8.61 10.41 -9.02
C ALA A 26 -8.68 11.46 -10.13
N GLU A 27 -7.56 12.06 -10.49
CA GLU A 27 -7.49 13.01 -11.60
C GLU A 27 -7.75 12.22 -12.90
N ASP A 28 -9.00 12.27 -13.35
CA ASP A 28 -9.47 11.63 -14.57
C ASP A 28 -8.83 12.32 -15.78
N ASN A 29 -7.83 11.68 -16.38
CA ASN A 29 -7.22 12.08 -17.64
C ASN A 29 -7.35 10.93 -18.65
N GLY A 30 -8.56 10.76 -19.20
CA GLY A 30 -8.74 10.21 -20.53
C GLY A 30 -9.06 8.72 -20.61
N SER A 31 -9.96 8.40 -21.54
CA SER A 31 -10.57 7.10 -21.78
C SER A 31 -9.60 6.00 -22.25
N GLY A 32 -8.82 5.45 -21.32
CA GLY A 32 -8.08 4.20 -21.43
C GLY A 32 -7.63 3.83 -20.03
N SER A 33 -8.29 2.86 -19.40
CA SER A 33 -8.17 2.47 -17.98
C SER A 33 -6.86 2.95 -17.32
N SER A 34 -6.85 4.17 -16.79
CA SER A 34 -5.65 4.76 -16.20
C SER A 34 -5.40 4.08 -14.87
N VAL A 35 -4.27 3.41 -14.73
CA VAL A 35 -3.86 2.79 -13.47
C VAL A 35 -3.88 3.85 -12.36
N PRO A 36 -4.63 3.66 -11.25
CA PRO A 36 -4.71 4.65 -10.19
C PRO A 36 -3.35 4.86 -9.52
N VAL A 37 -3.05 6.12 -9.17
CA VAL A 37 -1.81 6.54 -8.52
C VAL A 37 -2.12 7.14 -7.15
N TYR A 38 -1.47 6.61 -6.13
CA TYR A 38 -1.58 7.05 -4.73
C TYR A 38 -0.24 7.60 -4.22
N SER A 39 -0.23 8.20 -3.02
CA SER A 39 1.00 8.66 -2.37
C SER A 39 1.33 7.85 -1.12
N ALA A 40 2.61 7.63 -0.87
CA ALA A 40 3.08 7.04 0.38
C ALA A 40 2.60 7.85 1.61
N GLY A 41 2.26 7.14 2.69
CA GLY A 41 1.64 7.66 3.90
C GLY A 41 0.11 7.68 3.86
N GLN A 42 -0.52 7.27 2.76
CA GLN A 42 -1.97 7.14 2.63
C GLN A 42 -2.44 5.71 2.88
N THR A 43 -3.64 5.61 3.46
CA THR A 43 -4.39 4.35 3.52
C THR A 43 -5.10 4.13 2.20
N ILE A 44 -4.80 3.02 1.52
CA ILE A 44 -5.29 2.69 0.18
C ILE A 44 -6.17 1.45 0.25
N ASN A 45 -7.35 1.50 -0.37
CA ASN A 45 -8.26 0.36 -0.46
C ASN A 45 -8.13 -0.28 -1.85
N ILE A 46 -7.79 -1.57 -1.88
CA ILE A 46 -7.56 -2.35 -3.09
C ILE A 46 -8.53 -3.54 -3.09
N GLY A 47 -9.83 -3.23 -3.11
CA GLY A 47 -10.93 -4.20 -3.17
C GLY A 47 -11.03 -5.08 -1.92
N ASP A 48 -10.18 -6.11 -1.89
CA ASP A 48 -10.14 -7.16 -0.87
C ASP A 48 -9.28 -6.81 0.35
N PHE A 49 -8.42 -5.79 0.24
CA PHE A 49 -7.53 -5.40 1.33
C PHE A 49 -7.33 -3.90 1.41
N ILE A 50 -6.89 -3.46 2.59
CA ILE A 50 -6.34 -2.13 2.81
C ILE A 50 -4.83 -2.26 2.92
N ILE A 51 -4.11 -1.34 2.30
CA ILE A 51 -2.66 -1.23 2.42
C ILE A 51 -2.28 0.18 2.85
N LEU A 52 -1.29 0.26 3.75
CA LEU A 52 -0.60 1.48 4.11
C LEU A 52 0.88 1.28 3.85
N ILE A 53 1.42 2.13 2.99
CA ILE A 53 2.85 2.19 2.68
C ILE A 53 3.42 3.43 3.35
N SER A 54 4.46 3.28 4.18
CA SER A 54 5.12 4.42 4.81
C SER A 54 5.86 5.26 3.78
N LYS A 55 6.17 6.51 4.14
CA LYS A 55 7.18 7.26 3.39
C LYS A 55 8.54 6.53 3.49
N PRO A 56 9.38 6.63 2.46
CA PRO A 56 10.77 6.15 2.48
C PRO A 56 11.57 6.73 3.64
N GLU A 57 12.37 5.89 4.27
CA GLU A 57 13.33 6.26 5.29
C GLU A 57 14.66 5.53 5.06
N GLU A 58 15.75 5.99 5.70
CA GLU A 58 17.05 5.33 5.57
C GLU A 58 16.95 3.90 6.11
N GLY A 59 17.43 2.94 5.32
CA GLY A 59 17.52 1.54 5.71
C GLY A 59 18.68 1.29 6.68
N TYR A 60 18.92 0.01 6.99
CA TYR A 60 20.01 -0.39 7.88
C TYR A 60 21.40 0.00 7.33
N ARG A 61 21.55 0.07 6.01
CA ARG A 61 22.71 0.65 5.32
C ARG A 61 22.30 1.97 4.66
N LYS A 62 23.20 2.95 4.63
CA LYS A 62 22.95 4.29 4.03
C LYS A 62 22.59 4.26 2.54
N GLU A 63 23.05 3.23 1.84
CA GLU A 63 22.76 2.99 0.42
C GLU A 63 21.34 2.43 0.21
N ASN A 64 20.65 2.02 1.28
CA ASN A 64 19.35 1.38 1.21
C ASN A 64 18.22 2.31 1.65
N THR A 65 17.09 2.18 0.96
CA THR A 65 15.81 2.75 1.41
C THR A 65 15.00 1.66 2.09
N LEU A 66 14.36 2.01 3.21
CA LEU A 66 13.35 1.22 3.89
C LEU A 66 11.96 1.82 3.65
N VAL A 67 11.01 0.96 3.33
CA VAL A 67 9.58 1.28 3.34
C VAL A 67 8.86 0.24 4.19
N LYS A 68 8.04 0.69 5.13
CA LYS A 68 7.18 -0.15 5.95
C LYS A 68 5.84 -0.33 5.26
N ILE A 69 5.34 -1.55 5.29
CA ILE A 69 4.05 -1.93 4.71
C ILE A 69 3.17 -2.51 5.80
N THR A 70 1.92 -2.06 5.84
CA THR A 70 0.86 -2.65 6.66
C THR A 70 -0.26 -3.09 5.73
N VAL A 71 -0.69 -4.34 5.86
CA VAL A 71 -1.77 -4.93 5.06
C VAL A 71 -2.86 -5.40 6.00
N ARG A 72 -4.10 -4.98 5.73
CA ARG A 72 -5.30 -5.42 6.43
C ARG A 72 -6.19 -6.19 5.47
N ASN A 73 -6.48 -7.44 5.78
CA ASN A 73 -7.44 -8.23 5.02
C ASN A 73 -8.88 -7.76 5.33
N LEU A 74 -9.67 -7.49 4.30
CA LEU A 74 -11.09 -7.14 4.43
C LEU A 74 -12.03 -8.29 4.12
N THR A 75 -11.51 -9.44 3.68
CA THR A 75 -12.28 -10.60 3.25
C THR A 75 -12.04 -11.82 4.12
N ASP A 76 -12.92 -12.81 3.99
CA ASP A 76 -12.75 -14.13 4.60
C ASP A 76 -11.80 -15.03 3.80
N ASN A 77 -11.25 -14.56 2.69
CA ASN A 77 -10.25 -15.30 1.92
C ASN A 77 -8.84 -14.89 2.38
N PRO A 78 -7.89 -15.82 2.49
CA PRO A 78 -6.50 -15.48 2.80
C PRO A 78 -5.90 -14.52 1.75
N ILE A 79 -5.08 -13.56 2.18
CA ILE A 79 -4.35 -12.65 1.28
C ILE A 79 -2.85 -12.79 1.49
N ALA A 80 -2.11 -12.89 0.40
CA ALA A 80 -0.65 -12.87 0.39
C ALA A 80 -0.17 -11.67 -0.41
N VAL A 81 0.66 -10.82 0.20
CA VAL A 81 1.36 -9.73 -0.47
C VAL A 81 2.84 -10.02 -0.44
N THR A 82 3.49 -10.04 -1.60
CA THR A 82 4.89 -10.43 -1.71
C THR A 82 5.67 -9.57 -2.69
N SER A 83 6.95 -9.38 -2.40
CA SER A 83 7.93 -8.85 -3.34
C SER A 83 8.81 -9.94 -3.99
N TYR A 84 8.66 -11.20 -3.57
CA TYR A 84 9.50 -12.32 -3.99
C TYR A 84 8.84 -13.14 -5.11
N LEU A 85 9.48 -13.21 -6.27
CA LEU A 85 9.01 -14.01 -7.41
C LEU A 85 9.42 -15.50 -7.33
N THR A 86 10.50 -15.80 -6.60
CA THR A 86 11.20 -17.10 -6.61
C THR A 86 10.70 -18.10 -5.57
N GLY A 87 9.67 -17.76 -4.78
CA GLY A 87 9.00 -18.72 -3.92
C GLY A 87 8.02 -19.57 -4.72
N ASN A 88 8.25 -20.88 -4.75
CA ASN A 88 7.22 -21.86 -5.13
C ASN A 88 6.18 -21.90 -3.98
N THR A 89 5.39 -20.85 -3.84
CA THR A 89 4.29 -20.82 -2.88
C THR A 89 3.16 -21.66 -3.46
N ALA A 90 3.25 -22.97 -3.24
CA ALA A 90 2.16 -23.92 -3.43
C ALA A 90 1.04 -23.61 -2.41
N GLU A 91 0.38 -22.47 -2.56
CA GLU A 91 -0.77 -22.11 -1.76
C GLU A 91 -1.78 -21.40 -2.69
N ASP A 92 -2.42 -22.18 -3.56
CA ASP A 92 -3.55 -21.79 -4.44
C ASP A 92 -4.77 -21.23 -3.69
N ILE A 93 -4.67 -21.13 -2.35
CA ILE A 93 -5.73 -20.68 -1.45
C ILE A 93 -5.66 -19.19 -1.10
N TYR A 94 -4.62 -18.47 -1.53
CA TYR A 94 -4.48 -17.02 -1.28
C TYR A 94 -4.80 -16.21 -2.54
N ASN A 95 -5.41 -15.04 -2.36
CA ASN A 95 -5.32 -13.97 -3.35
C ASN A 95 -3.91 -13.38 -3.26
N HIS A 96 -3.12 -13.54 -4.32
CA HIS A 96 -1.72 -13.10 -4.37
C HIS A 96 -1.61 -11.71 -5.00
N TYR A 97 -0.81 -10.86 -4.35
CA TYR A 97 -0.43 -9.56 -4.87
C TYR A 97 1.08 -9.42 -4.86
N TYR A 98 1.62 -8.87 -5.95
CA TYR A 98 3.06 -8.71 -6.14
C TYR A 98 3.46 -7.25 -6.11
N LEU A 99 4.62 -6.99 -5.53
CA LEU A 99 5.21 -5.66 -5.39
C LEU A 99 6.44 -5.53 -6.28
N PHE A 100 6.47 -4.46 -7.07
CA PHE A 100 7.63 -4.09 -7.90
C PHE A 100 8.01 -2.63 -7.65
N LEU A 101 9.28 -2.31 -7.86
CA LEU A 101 9.75 -0.94 -7.81
C LEU A 101 9.88 -0.41 -9.24
N GLU A 102 9.23 0.70 -9.55
CA GLU A 102 9.45 1.44 -10.79
C GLU A 102 10.24 2.72 -10.46
N GLN A 103 11.36 2.94 -11.14
CA GLN A 103 12.09 4.21 -11.06
C GLN A 103 12.46 4.67 -12.47
N ASN A 104 12.02 5.87 -12.84
CA ASN A 104 12.30 6.46 -14.16
C ASN A 104 11.89 5.54 -15.33
N GLY A 105 10.77 4.80 -15.18
CA GLY A 105 10.25 3.86 -16.17
C GLY A 105 10.99 2.52 -16.25
N LYS A 106 11.98 2.27 -15.38
CA LYS A 106 12.62 0.97 -15.21
C LYS A 106 12.01 0.23 -14.04
N ILE A 107 11.76 -1.07 -14.21
CA ILE A 107 11.15 -1.94 -13.21
C ILE A 107 12.24 -2.79 -12.58
N TYR A 108 12.24 -2.83 -11.25
CA TYR A 108 13.17 -3.58 -10.41
C TYR A 108 12.38 -4.53 -9.52
N GLU A 109 12.92 -5.71 -9.31
CA GLU A 109 12.45 -6.62 -8.27
C GLU A 109 12.84 -6.07 -6.90
N ILE A 110 12.00 -6.32 -5.89
CA ILE A 110 12.20 -5.82 -4.54
C ILE A 110 12.58 -6.98 -3.63
N GLU A 111 13.68 -6.84 -2.90
CA GLU A 111 13.95 -7.71 -1.76
C GLU A 111 13.10 -7.27 -0.57
N GLY A 112 12.24 -8.18 -0.08
CA GLY A 112 11.30 -7.88 0.99
C GLY A 112 10.70 -9.13 1.60
N GLU A 113 10.01 -8.94 2.72
CA GLU A 113 9.38 -10.03 3.46
C GLU A 113 8.08 -10.51 2.80
N PHE A 114 7.80 -11.82 2.92
CA PHE A 114 6.51 -12.40 2.54
C PHE A 114 5.46 -12.06 3.60
N ILE A 115 4.45 -11.27 3.25
CA ILE A 115 3.42 -10.83 4.19
C ILE A 115 2.18 -11.69 3.98
N LYS A 116 2.01 -12.68 4.86
CA LYS A 116 0.78 -13.48 4.94
C LYS A 116 -0.24 -12.78 5.83
N VAL A 117 -1.45 -12.57 5.32
CA VAL A 117 -2.58 -12.12 6.12
C VAL A 117 -3.62 -13.22 6.13
N ASN A 118 -3.69 -13.95 7.25
CA ASN A 118 -4.67 -15.00 7.44
C ASN A 118 -6.09 -14.44 7.34
N PRO A 119 -7.05 -15.24 6.85
CA PRO A 119 -8.45 -14.86 6.80
C PRO A 119 -9.00 -14.65 8.21
N THR A 120 -10.01 -13.81 8.30
CA THR A 120 -10.75 -13.58 9.55
C THR A 120 -11.50 -14.84 9.98
N ASP A 121 -11.67 -15.04 11.28
CA ASP A 121 -12.68 -15.96 11.85
C ASP A 121 -14.11 -15.38 11.77
N GLY A 122 -14.33 -14.43 10.85
CA GLY A 122 -15.55 -13.62 10.72
C GLY A 122 -15.68 -12.49 11.75
N THR A 123 -14.78 -12.34 12.71
CA THR A 123 -14.93 -11.34 13.79
C THR A 123 -13.73 -10.42 14.00
N THR A 124 -12.51 -10.88 13.67
CA THR A 124 -11.28 -10.10 13.88
C THR A 124 -10.50 -9.94 12.58
N LYS A 125 -10.41 -8.71 12.05
CA LYS A 125 -9.54 -8.37 10.91
C LYS A 125 -8.09 -8.32 11.36
N TYR A 126 -7.22 -9.10 10.70
CA TYR A 126 -5.80 -9.15 11.02
C TYR A 126 -5.03 -8.11 10.20
N ASP A 127 -4.17 -7.38 10.89
CA ASP A 127 -3.15 -6.54 10.28
C ASP A 127 -1.85 -7.34 10.24
N ALA A 128 -1.21 -7.37 9.08
CA ALA A 128 0.14 -7.88 8.91
C ALA A 128 1.08 -6.73 8.55
N PHE A 129 2.33 -6.85 8.98
CA PHE A 129 3.35 -5.84 8.82
C PHE A 129 4.56 -6.45 8.12
N GLY A 130 5.25 -5.65 7.33
CA GLY A 130 6.52 -6.05 6.74
C GLY A 130 7.40 -4.85 6.41
N ASN A 131 8.64 -5.17 6.08
CA ASN A 131 9.65 -4.21 5.63
C ASN A 131 10.05 -4.53 4.20
N LEU A 132 10.12 -3.50 3.37
CA LEU A 132 10.63 -3.55 2.00
C LEU A 132 11.93 -2.78 1.95
N TYR A 133 12.97 -3.39 1.38
CA TYR A 133 14.27 -2.76 1.21
C TYR A 133 14.54 -2.55 -0.27
N PHE A 134 15.03 -1.36 -0.61
CA PHE A 134 15.46 -1.03 -1.97
C PHE A 134 16.96 -0.74 -1.96
N ASP A 135 17.67 -1.26 -2.95
CA ASP A 135 19.07 -0.89 -3.25
C ASP A 135 19.14 0.46 -3.98
N ILE A 136 18.43 1.45 -3.43
CA ILE A 136 18.39 2.84 -3.90
C ILE A 136 18.45 3.73 -2.66
N PRO A 137 19.34 4.74 -2.60
CA PRO A 137 19.37 5.70 -1.51
C PRO A 137 18.09 6.54 -1.45
N VAL A 138 17.65 6.93 -0.25
CA VAL A 138 16.46 7.78 -0.07
C VAL A 138 16.59 9.11 -0.82
N SER A 139 17.80 9.65 -0.93
CA SER A 139 18.09 10.87 -1.69
C SER A 139 17.84 10.76 -3.19
N GLU A 140 17.75 9.54 -3.73
CA GLU A 140 17.50 9.27 -5.15
C GLU A 140 16.02 8.96 -5.44
N ILE A 141 15.19 8.83 -4.40
CA ILE A 141 13.74 8.74 -4.54
C ILE A 141 13.22 10.08 -5.06
N ASN A 142 12.56 10.03 -6.21
CA ASN A 142 12.13 11.22 -6.93
C ASN A 142 10.68 11.07 -7.44
N GLN A 143 10.21 12.06 -8.18
CA GLN A 143 8.81 12.11 -8.64
C GLN A 143 8.43 11.00 -9.63
N TYR A 144 9.40 10.22 -10.11
CA TYR A 144 9.22 9.08 -10.99
C TYR A 144 9.56 7.75 -10.31
N THR A 145 9.56 7.72 -8.97
CA THR A 145 9.75 6.51 -8.18
C THR A 145 8.42 6.04 -7.59
N TYR A 146 8.00 4.83 -7.97
CA TYR A 146 6.74 4.22 -7.58
C TYR A 146 6.93 2.81 -7.05
N LEU A 147 6.14 2.44 -6.05
CA LEU A 147 5.84 1.04 -5.76
C LEU A 147 4.63 0.62 -6.60
N LEU A 148 4.77 -0.45 -7.37
CA LEU A 148 3.70 -1.04 -8.16
C LEU A 148 3.08 -2.19 -7.39
N ILE A 149 1.75 -2.29 -7.43
CA ILE A 149 1.00 -3.44 -6.91
C ILE A 149 0.32 -4.12 -8.10
N THR A 150 0.52 -5.43 -8.24
CA THR A 150 0.00 -6.23 -9.34
C THR A 150 -0.71 -7.48 -8.82
N SER A 151 -1.63 -8.03 -9.61
CA SER A 151 -2.32 -9.31 -9.30
C SER A 151 -1.58 -10.54 -9.80
N ASP A 152 -0.60 -10.38 -10.69
CA ASP A 152 0.23 -11.45 -11.24
C ASP A 152 1.71 -11.13 -11.07
N LYS A 153 2.57 -12.14 -11.23
CA LYS A 153 4.04 -12.06 -11.23
C LYS A 153 4.62 -11.21 -12.36
N LYS A 154 3.79 -10.46 -13.08
CA LYS A 154 4.16 -9.59 -14.19
C LYS A 154 3.82 -8.15 -13.84
N ALA A 155 4.75 -7.25 -14.15
CA ALA A 155 4.59 -5.83 -13.89
C ALA A 155 3.67 -5.11 -14.89
N GLU A 156 3.01 -5.86 -15.79
CA GLU A 156 2.08 -5.34 -16.81
C GLU A 156 0.65 -5.23 -16.25
N ASP A 157 0.28 -6.11 -15.31
CA ASP A 157 -1.05 -6.14 -14.68
C ASP A 157 -1.09 -5.28 -13.41
N VAL A 158 -0.75 -4.00 -13.57
CA VAL A 158 -0.68 -3.05 -12.46
C VAL A 158 -2.09 -2.66 -12.01
N ILE A 159 -2.41 -3.00 -10.77
CA ILE A 159 -3.65 -2.61 -10.09
C ILE A 159 -3.56 -1.14 -9.66
N CYS A 160 -2.43 -0.74 -9.08
CA CYS A 160 -2.16 0.64 -8.72
C CYS A 160 -0.67 0.95 -8.60
N LYS A 161 -0.35 2.24 -8.65
CA LYS A 161 0.99 2.78 -8.34
C LYS A 161 0.95 3.59 -7.05
N ILE A 162 2.03 3.56 -6.29
CA ILE A 162 2.20 4.34 -5.06
C ILE A 162 3.47 5.16 -5.19
N LYS A 163 3.32 6.47 -5.31
CA LYS A 163 4.43 7.43 -5.38
C LYS A 163 5.17 7.48 -4.04
N LEU A 164 6.49 7.33 -4.10
CA LEU A 164 7.31 7.23 -2.89
C LEU A 164 7.89 8.56 -2.39
N ASN A 165 7.82 9.65 -3.16
CA ASN A 165 8.40 10.95 -2.77
C ASN A 165 7.45 11.90 -2.03
#